data_AF-A0ABD1GGT0-F1
#
_entry.id   AF-A0ABD1GGT0-F1
#
_cell.length_a   1.000
_cell.length_b   1.000
_cell.length_c   1.000
_cell.angle_alpha   90.00
_cell.angle_beta   90.00
_cell.angle_gamma   90.00
#
_symmetry.space_group_name_H-M   'P 1'
#
loop_
_entity.id
_entity.type
_entity.pdbx_description
1 polymer ?
#
loop_
_entity_poly.entity_id
_entity_poly.type
_entity_poly.pdbx_seq_one_letter_code
_entity_poly.pdbx_strand_id
1 'polypeptide(L)'
;MIKYNLFLLIASSLFLHATSCILTKYNVYIVSNLPPNSPPLQLHCSSKDDDLGYHTLAPGAEYQFSFCENPLATMFSCRFLWNGNDKGFHVYDAKWDHNRCIGNRHGVCYYAVKPEGFFFTNKYPPKELEFLCGWDNNSNKYFVC
;
A
#
# COMPACT_ATOMS: atom_id res chain seq x y z
N MET A 1 29.73 -54.10 -2.70
CA MET A 1 28.28 -54.08 -2.99
C MET A 1 27.73 -52.72 -2.62
N ILE A 2 27.50 -51.89 -3.63
CA ILE A 2 27.01 -50.51 -3.48
C ILE A 2 25.48 -50.55 -3.52
N LYS A 3 24.80 -49.91 -2.56
CA LYS A 3 23.37 -49.55 -2.68
C LYS A 3 23.26 -48.05 -2.43
N TYR A 4 23.32 -47.28 -3.51
CA TYR A 4 22.96 -45.86 -3.51
C TYR A 4 21.51 -45.73 -3.06
N ASN A 5 21.28 -44.89 -2.04
CA ASN A 5 19.94 -44.57 -1.57
C ASN A 5 19.35 -43.47 -2.46
N LEU A 6 18.08 -43.68 -2.79
CA LEU A 6 17.35 -43.07 -3.90
C LEU A 6 17.19 -41.55 -3.74
N PHE A 7 17.86 -40.80 -4.59
CA PHE A 7 17.59 -39.39 -4.84
C PHE A 7 16.29 -39.28 -5.64
N LEU A 8 15.13 -39.14 -5.00
CA LEU A 8 13.91 -38.68 -5.67
C LEU A 8 13.08 -37.73 -4.79
N LEU A 9 13.24 -36.43 -5.08
CA LEU A 9 12.12 -35.54 -5.40
C LEU A 9 11.06 -35.28 -4.32
N ILE A 10 11.46 -34.66 -3.21
CA ILE A 10 10.69 -33.50 -2.73
C ILE A 10 11.54 -32.24 -2.87
N ALA A 11 11.95 -31.98 -4.11
CA ALA A 11 11.70 -30.66 -4.67
C ALA A 11 10.17 -30.43 -4.68
N SER A 12 9.51 -30.47 -3.51
CA SER A 12 8.11 -30.14 -3.38
C SER A 12 8.07 -28.64 -3.38
N SER A 13 8.09 -28.14 -4.62
CA SER A 13 7.53 -26.88 -5.05
C SER A 13 7.85 -25.73 -4.10
N LEU A 14 8.68 -24.81 -4.58
CA LEU A 14 8.33 -23.40 -4.47
C LEU A 14 6.83 -23.33 -4.78
N PHE A 15 6.00 -23.32 -3.75
CA PHE A 15 4.61 -22.95 -3.87
C PHE A 15 4.66 -21.44 -4.09
N LEU A 16 5.13 -21.03 -5.26
CA LEU A 16 4.56 -19.90 -5.95
C LEU A 16 3.14 -20.33 -6.29
N HIS A 17 2.28 -20.39 -5.27
CA HIS A 17 0.87 -20.14 -5.50
C HIS A 17 0.82 -18.68 -5.94
N ALA A 18 1.11 -18.42 -7.21
CA ALA A 18 0.47 -17.31 -7.88
C ALA A 18 -1.01 -17.70 -7.93
N THR A 19 -1.70 -17.54 -6.80
CA THR A 19 -3.15 -17.59 -6.76
C THR A 19 -3.60 -16.53 -7.73
N SER A 20 -4.06 -16.97 -8.90
CA SER A 20 -4.64 -16.07 -9.89
C SER A 20 -5.68 -15.21 -9.19
N CYS A 21 -5.61 -13.90 -9.40
CA CYS A 21 -6.56 -12.96 -8.81
C CYS A 21 -7.93 -13.22 -9.44
N ILE A 22 -8.80 -13.94 -8.75
CA ILE A 22 -10.16 -14.23 -9.25
C ILE A 22 -11.04 -12.97 -9.12
N LEU A 23 -10.76 -12.14 -8.12
CA LEU A 23 -11.44 -10.88 -7.83
C LEU A 23 -10.63 -9.68 -8.37
N THR A 24 -10.87 -8.49 -7.82
CA THR A 24 -10.18 -7.27 -8.22
C THR A 24 -8.77 -7.22 -7.63
N LYS A 25 -7.78 -6.93 -8.49
CA LYS A 25 -6.42 -6.64 -8.07
C LYS A 25 -6.26 -5.15 -7.81
N TYR A 26 -5.65 -4.76 -6.70
CA TYR A 26 -5.35 -3.36 -6.41
C TYR A 26 -3.85 -3.12 -6.45
N ASN A 27 -3.49 -1.92 -6.87
CA ASN A 27 -2.15 -1.38 -6.73
C ASN A 27 -2.22 -0.15 -5.84
N VAL A 28 -1.40 -0.12 -4.81
CA VAL A 28 -1.22 1.01 -3.91
C VAL A 28 0.13 1.63 -4.21
N TYR A 29 0.11 2.93 -4.47
CA TYR A 29 1.29 3.74 -4.69
C TYR A 29 1.37 4.78 -3.59
N ILE A 30 2.53 4.92 -2.98
CA ILE A 30 2.83 5.92 -1.96
C ILE A 30 4.07 6.66 -2.43
N VAL A 31 3.88 7.94 -2.79
CA VAL A 31 4.93 8.76 -3.38
C VAL A 31 5.30 9.91 -2.45
N SER A 32 6.59 10.05 -2.21
CA SER A 32 7.18 11.12 -1.43
C SER A 32 7.28 12.38 -2.30
N ASN A 33 6.21 13.17 -2.40
CA ASN A 33 6.21 14.48 -3.06
C ASN A 33 6.67 15.59 -2.10
N LEU A 34 7.68 15.27 -1.30
CA LEU A 34 8.28 16.17 -0.33
C LEU A 34 9.36 17.05 -0.99
N PRO A 35 9.68 18.22 -0.42
CA PRO A 35 10.68 19.11 -0.99
C PRO A 35 12.05 18.43 -1.12
N PRO A 36 12.82 18.74 -2.18
CA PRO A 36 14.21 18.34 -2.26
C PRO A 36 14.97 18.78 -1.00
N ASN A 37 15.93 17.96 -0.54
CA ASN A 37 16.73 18.20 0.66
C ASN A 37 15.95 18.19 2.00
N SER A 38 14.69 17.72 2.02
CA SER A 38 13.99 17.44 3.27
C SER A 38 14.36 16.04 3.81
N PRO A 39 14.13 15.75 5.12
CA PRO A 39 14.26 14.40 5.65
C PRO A 39 13.43 13.40 4.85
N PRO A 40 13.87 12.13 4.73
CA PRO A 40 13.11 11.12 4.02
C PRO A 40 11.78 10.83 4.74
N LEU A 41 10.77 10.44 3.97
CA LEU A 41 9.52 9.89 4.49
C LEU A 41 9.77 8.46 4.95
N GLN A 42 9.50 8.17 6.21
CA GLN A 42 9.47 6.79 6.70
C GLN A 42 8.02 6.32 6.72
N LEU A 43 7.78 5.07 6.32
CA LEU A 43 6.46 4.48 6.42
C LEU A 43 6.52 3.00 6.83
N HIS A 44 5.48 2.54 7.51
CA HIS A 44 5.26 1.13 7.82
C HIS A 44 3.84 0.78 7.39
N CYS A 45 3.69 -0.25 6.57
CA CYS A 45 2.39 -0.69 6.09
C CYS A 45 2.13 -2.13 6.51
N SER A 46 0.89 -2.45 6.87
CA SER A 46 0.48 -3.81 7.23
C SER A 46 -1.01 -4.02 6.99
N SER A 47 -1.40 -5.27 6.75
CA SER A 47 -2.76 -5.76 6.86
C SER A 47 -2.90 -6.59 8.13
N LYS A 48 -4.06 -7.23 8.32
CA LYS A 48 -4.25 -8.22 9.39
C LYS A 48 -3.31 -9.43 9.24
N ASP A 49 -3.07 -9.84 8.00
CA ASP A 49 -2.42 -11.12 7.68
C ASP A 49 -0.98 -10.92 7.15
N ASP A 50 -0.65 -9.73 6.66
CA ASP A 50 0.63 -9.41 6.01
C ASP A 50 1.27 -8.16 6.62
N ASP A 51 2.50 -8.29 7.13
CA ASP A 51 3.35 -7.14 7.43
C ASP A 51 4.18 -6.78 6.19
N LEU A 52 3.93 -5.60 5.62
CA LEU A 52 4.67 -5.13 4.44
C LEU A 52 5.98 -4.43 4.82
N GLY A 53 6.25 -4.25 6.11
CA GLY A 53 7.51 -3.77 6.64
C GLY A 53 7.70 -2.25 6.57
N TYR A 54 8.86 -1.82 7.05
CA TYR A 54 9.28 -0.42 7.08
C TYR A 54 10.01 -0.04 5.79
N HIS A 55 9.67 1.14 5.25
CA HIS A 55 10.28 1.71 4.05
C HIS A 55 10.69 3.14 4.32
N THR A 56 11.82 3.56 3.73
CA THR A 56 12.34 4.92 3.80
C THR A 56 12.44 5.48 2.40
N LEU A 57 11.65 6.51 2.11
CA LEU A 57 11.55 7.13 0.79
C LEU A 57 12.23 8.50 0.79
N ALA A 58 13.28 8.63 -0.02
CA ALA A 58 13.84 9.93 -0.36
C ALA A 58 12.77 10.82 -1.05
N PRO A 59 12.92 12.16 -1.04
CA PRO A 59 12.09 13.04 -1.86
C PRO A 59 12.06 12.59 -3.32
N GLY A 60 10.87 12.44 -3.88
CA GLY A 60 10.60 11.93 -5.24
C GLY A 60 10.53 10.40 -5.37
N ALA A 61 10.86 9.63 -4.32
CA ALA A 61 10.79 8.17 -4.35
C ALA A 61 9.37 7.64 -4.11
N GLU A 62 9.12 6.42 -4.57
CA GLU A 62 7.84 5.72 -4.47
C GLU A 62 8.02 4.36 -3.77
N TYR A 63 7.06 4.03 -2.92
CA TYR A 63 6.79 2.66 -2.47
C TYR A 63 5.50 2.17 -3.13
N GLN A 64 5.50 0.94 -3.62
CA GLN A 64 4.32 0.32 -4.22
C GLN A 64 4.14 -1.11 -3.75
N PHE A 65 2.89 -1.52 -3.63
CA PHE A 65 2.52 -2.92 -3.42
C PHE A 65 1.18 -3.23 -4.09
N SER A 66 0.94 -4.51 -4.33
CA SER A 66 -0.28 -5.00 -4.96
C SER A 66 -0.86 -6.16 -4.18
N PHE A 67 -2.17 -6.29 -4.20
CA PHE A 67 -2.89 -7.39 -3.56
C PHE A 67 -4.15 -7.77 -4.33
N CYS A 68 -4.68 -8.93 -4.02
CA CYS A 68 -6.00 -9.37 -4.46
C CYS A 68 -7.00 -9.12 -3.35
N GLU A 69 -8.07 -8.39 -3.67
CA GLU A 69 -9.09 -8.04 -2.69
C GLU A 69 -9.87 -9.29 -2.24
N ASN A 70 -10.03 -9.40 -0.93
CA ASN A 70 -11.13 -10.10 -0.28
C ASN A 70 -12.12 -9.04 0.22
N PRO A 71 -13.30 -8.89 -0.41
CA PRO A 71 -14.28 -7.84 -0.10
C PRO A 71 -14.77 -7.83 1.36
N LEU A 72 -14.55 -8.92 2.10
CA LEU A 72 -15.00 -9.06 3.49
C LEU A 72 -13.92 -8.71 4.52
N ALA A 73 -12.65 -8.65 4.12
CA ALA A 73 -11.54 -8.67 5.07
C ALA A 73 -10.34 -7.79 4.70
N THR A 74 -10.09 -7.53 3.41
CA THR A 74 -8.85 -6.86 3.02
C THR A 74 -8.84 -5.41 3.49
N MET A 75 -7.84 -5.09 4.31
CA MET A 75 -7.63 -3.78 4.88
C MET A 75 -6.12 -3.59 5.05
N PHE A 76 -5.59 -2.48 4.55
CA PHE A 76 -4.19 -2.10 4.72
C PHE A 76 -4.11 -0.77 5.44
N SER A 77 -3.35 -0.76 6.54
CA SER A 77 -3.00 0.42 7.31
C SER A 77 -1.56 0.80 7.03
N CYS A 78 -1.29 2.09 6.90
CA CYS A 78 0.06 2.61 6.86
C CYS A 78 0.24 3.71 7.90
N ARG A 79 1.41 3.73 8.53
CA ARG A 79 1.89 4.81 9.40
C ARG A 79 3.03 5.52 8.71
N PHE A 80 3.01 6.84 8.72
CA PHE A 80 3.91 7.74 8.03
C PHE A 80 4.59 8.65 9.03
N LEU A 81 5.92 8.74 8.97
CA LEU A 81 6.72 9.62 9.80
C LEU A 81 7.55 10.54 8.94
N TRP A 82 7.41 11.85 9.15
CA TRP A 82 8.21 12.84 8.46
C TRP A 82 8.34 14.14 9.26
N ASN A 83 9.58 14.58 9.46
CA ASN A 83 9.91 15.86 10.09
C ASN A 83 9.21 16.06 11.47
N GLY A 84 9.19 15.01 12.30
CA GLY A 84 8.52 15.03 13.61
C GLY A 84 7.01 14.82 13.57
N ASN A 85 6.39 14.78 12.39
CA ASN A 85 4.99 14.39 12.23
C ASN A 85 4.85 12.88 12.17
N ASP A 86 3.69 12.40 12.64
CA ASP A 86 3.32 10.99 12.69
C ASP A 86 1.84 10.86 12.37
N LYS A 87 1.52 10.16 11.28
CA LYS A 87 0.15 9.98 10.80
C LYS A 87 -0.07 8.53 10.40
N GLY A 88 -1.15 7.91 10.88
CA GLY A 88 -1.50 6.54 10.52
C GLY A 88 -2.94 6.42 10.08
N PHE A 89 -3.18 5.71 8.97
CA PHE A 89 -4.51 5.54 8.40
C PHE A 89 -4.64 4.33 7.48
N HIS A 90 -5.89 3.95 7.19
CA HIS A 90 -6.18 2.90 6.22
C HIS A 90 -5.92 3.43 4.80
N VAL A 91 -4.88 2.92 4.14
CA VAL A 91 -4.62 3.22 2.73
C VAL A 91 -5.52 2.41 1.80
N TYR A 92 -6.18 1.37 2.33
CA TYR A 92 -7.23 0.64 1.66
C TYR A 92 -8.09 -0.08 2.70
N ASP A 93 -9.41 -0.13 2.45
CA ASP A 93 -10.35 -0.90 3.25
C ASP A 93 -11.50 -1.36 2.35
N ALA A 94 -11.68 -2.67 2.21
CA ALA A 94 -12.74 -3.25 1.40
C ALA A 94 -14.15 -2.90 1.93
N LYS A 95 -14.27 -2.44 3.18
CA LYS A 95 -15.54 -2.09 3.82
C LYS A 95 -15.90 -0.61 3.73
N TRP A 96 -15.11 0.21 3.03
CA TRP A 96 -15.51 1.59 2.78
C TRP A 96 -16.82 1.64 1.98
N ASP A 97 -17.81 2.38 2.48
CA ASP A 97 -19.12 2.56 1.82
C ASP A 97 -18.98 2.98 0.35
N HIS A 98 -17.94 3.76 0.04
CA HIS A 98 -17.52 4.07 -1.32
C HIS A 98 -16.04 3.77 -1.46
N ASN A 99 -15.71 2.70 -2.18
CA ASN A 99 -14.32 2.36 -2.48
C ASN A 99 -13.69 3.46 -3.34
N ARG A 100 -12.77 4.22 -2.73
CA ARG A 100 -12.06 5.33 -3.38
C ARG A 100 -11.17 4.84 -4.51
N CYS A 101 -10.64 3.62 -4.38
CA CYS A 101 -9.73 3.01 -5.34
C CYS A 101 -10.49 2.31 -6.47
N ILE A 102 -11.37 3.05 -7.15
CA ILE A 102 -12.30 2.49 -8.16
C ILE A 102 -11.56 1.60 -9.18
N GLY A 103 -12.04 0.37 -9.34
CA GLY A 103 -11.53 -0.58 -10.33
C GLY A 103 -12.48 -1.74 -10.56
N ASN A 104 -12.79 -2.05 -11.83
CA ASN A 104 -13.63 -3.21 -12.18
C ASN A 104 -12.88 -4.54 -12.09
N ARG A 105 -11.61 -4.55 -12.53
CA ARG A 105 -10.66 -5.69 -12.41
C ARG A 105 -9.31 -5.27 -11.85
N HIS A 106 -8.98 -3.99 -12.01
CA HIS A 106 -7.77 -3.37 -11.50
C HIS A 106 -8.15 -2.05 -10.83
N GLY A 107 -7.97 -1.96 -9.52
CA GLY A 107 -8.14 -0.73 -8.74
C GLY A 107 -6.79 -0.06 -8.48
N VAL A 108 -6.82 1.25 -8.30
CA VAL A 108 -5.63 2.05 -7.99
C VAL A 108 -5.91 2.91 -6.78
N CYS A 109 -5.00 2.86 -5.80
CA CYS A 109 -4.92 3.84 -4.73
C CYS A 109 -3.58 4.57 -4.87
N TYR A 110 -3.59 5.83 -5.29
CA TYR A 110 -2.36 6.61 -5.40
C TYR A 110 -2.34 7.69 -4.33
N TYR A 111 -1.36 7.63 -3.44
CA TYR A 111 -1.13 8.58 -2.36
C TYR A 111 0.11 9.42 -2.65
N ALA A 112 -0.05 10.74 -2.68
CA ALA A 112 1.06 11.67 -2.71
C ALA A 112 1.20 12.34 -1.34
N VAL A 113 2.36 12.16 -0.71
CA VAL A 113 2.70 12.75 0.59
C VAL A 113 3.45 14.05 0.36
N LYS A 114 2.92 15.15 0.91
CA LYS A 114 3.45 16.52 0.74
C LYS A 114 3.60 17.22 2.09
N PRO A 115 4.28 18.38 2.17
CA PRO A 115 4.41 19.13 3.41
C PRO A 115 3.08 19.46 4.09
N GLU A 116 2.05 19.78 3.31
CA GLU A 116 0.72 20.12 3.81
C GLU A 116 -0.13 18.90 4.19
N GLY A 117 0.24 17.69 3.78
CA GLY A 117 -0.47 16.46 4.12
C GLY A 117 -0.54 15.45 2.98
N PHE A 118 -1.65 14.73 2.94
CA PHE A 118 -1.86 13.58 2.05
C PHE A 118 -2.86 13.93 0.96
N PHE A 119 -2.52 13.53 -0.25
CA PHE A 119 -3.37 13.69 -1.42
C PHE A 119 -3.62 12.34 -2.09
N PHE A 120 -4.72 12.24 -2.82
CA PHE A 120 -5.17 10.99 -3.41
C PHE A 120 -5.66 11.13 -4.84
N THR A 121 -5.51 10.04 -5.59
CA THR A 121 -6.25 9.79 -6.82
C THR A 121 -6.41 8.29 -7.04
N ASN A 122 -7.43 7.91 -7.79
CA ASN A 122 -7.66 6.53 -8.22
C ASN A 122 -7.17 6.25 -9.64
N LYS A 123 -6.26 7.09 -10.15
CA LYS A 123 -5.68 6.98 -11.48
C LYS A 123 -4.17 6.91 -11.40
N TYR A 124 -3.59 6.04 -12.23
CA TYR A 124 -2.16 6.02 -12.48
C TYR A 124 -1.93 5.98 -14.00
N PRO A 125 -1.10 6.88 -14.57
CA PRO A 125 -0.39 7.97 -13.90
C PRO A 125 -1.35 9.05 -13.35
N PRO A 126 -0.99 9.74 -12.25
CA PRO A 126 -1.85 10.77 -11.64
C PRO A 126 -1.96 11.99 -12.56
N LYS A 127 -3.19 12.46 -12.80
CA LYS A 127 -3.45 13.72 -13.52
C LYS A 127 -3.81 14.87 -12.58
N GLU A 128 -4.64 14.54 -11.59
CA GLU A 128 -5.15 15.46 -10.58
C GLU A 128 -5.11 14.75 -9.22
N LEU A 129 -4.87 15.51 -8.17
CA LEU A 129 -4.72 15.04 -6.80
C LEU A 129 -5.71 15.77 -5.91
N GLU A 130 -6.56 15.02 -5.23
CA GLU A 130 -7.52 15.54 -4.26
C GLU A 130 -6.87 15.57 -2.88
N PHE A 131 -7.00 16.68 -2.16
CA PHE A 131 -6.52 16.75 -0.77
C PHE A 131 -7.37 15.83 0.11
N LEU A 132 -6.72 14.92 0.84
CA LEU A 132 -7.39 14.05 1.81
C LEU A 132 -7.38 14.65 3.21
N CYS A 133 -6.19 14.90 3.74
CA CYS A 133 -6.01 15.28 5.13
C CYS A 133 -4.64 15.92 5.37
N GLY A 134 -4.56 16.69 6.46
CA GLY A 134 -3.30 17.23 6.97
C GLY A 134 -2.55 16.23 7.84
N TRP A 135 -1.34 16.61 8.23
CA TRP A 135 -0.55 15.87 9.24
C TRP A 135 -1.16 15.97 10.65
N ASP A 136 -2.00 16.96 10.90
CA ASP A 136 -2.70 17.13 12.17
C ASP A 136 -3.86 16.12 12.33
N ASN A 137 -4.30 15.90 13.57
CA ASN A 137 -5.40 14.97 13.89
C ASN A 137 -6.80 15.53 13.57
N ASN A 138 -6.88 16.67 12.89
CA ASN A 138 -8.15 17.26 12.49
C ASN A 138 -8.70 16.52 11.27
N SER A 139 -9.44 15.45 11.56
CA SER A 139 -10.16 14.72 10.53
C SER A 139 -11.34 15.53 10.01
N ASN A 140 -11.43 15.73 8.69
CA ASN A 140 -12.70 16.08 8.09
C ASN A 140 -13.66 14.89 8.26
N LYS A 141 -14.84 15.15 8.84
CA LYS A 141 -15.87 14.17 9.24
C LYS A 141 -16.36 13.24 8.13
N TYR A 142 -15.92 13.45 6.89
CA TYR A 142 -16.36 12.76 5.70
C TYR A 142 -15.27 11.87 5.06
N PHE A 143 -14.01 11.96 5.49
CA PHE A 143 -12.91 11.26 4.81
C PHE A 143 -11.88 10.73 5.83
N VAL A 144 -11.62 9.42 5.77
CA VAL A 144 -10.55 8.77 6.53
C VAL A 144 -9.21 9.46 6.21
N CYS A 145 -8.49 9.81 7.28
CA CYS A 145 -7.29 10.64 7.35
C CYS A 145 -6.10 9.84 7.83
#